data_AF-A0A7V9NGL2-F1
#
_entry.id   AF-A0A7V9NGL2-F1
#
_cell.length_a   1.000
_cell.length_b   1.000
_cell.length_c   1.000
_cell.angle_alpha   90.00
_cell.angle_beta   90.00
_cell.angle_gamma   90.00
#
_symmetry.space_group_name_H-M   'P 1'
#
loop_
_entity.id
_entity.type
_entity.pdbx_description
1 polymer ?
#
loop_
_entity_poly.entity_id
_entity_poly.type
_entity_poly.pdbx_seq_one_letter_code
_entity_poly.pdbx_strand_id
1 'polypeptide(L)'
;DPKPFTPSIVVGIDEAADKKWKCVSAMPSQFADADSWQGRTVPNVPADERERASYLLEMVKKRNMAVAEQYRERLVALYGPERGKKVQYAEAFQLGQYGRQASVDELRKMFPGLQ
;
A
#
# COMPACT_ATOMS: atom_id res chain seq x y z
N ASP A 1 7.85 -4.50 -24.35
CA ASP A 1 7.03 -5.35 -23.47
C ASP A 1 6.80 -4.75 -22.10
N PRO A 2 5.59 -4.92 -21.54
CA PRO A 2 5.35 -4.62 -20.13
C PRO A 2 6.12 -5.64 -19.28
N LYS A 3 7.02 -5.16 -18.41
CA LYS A 3 7.69 -6.02 -17.43
C LYS A 3 6.73 -6.27 -16.25
N PRO A 4 6.54 -7.52 -15.82
CA PRO A 4 5.74 -7.80 -14.62
C PRO A 4 6.39 -7.17 -13.39
N PHE A 5 5.56 -6.69 -12.47
CA PHE A 5 6.02 -6.14 -11.21
C PHE A 5 6.57 -7.26 -10.32
N THR A 6 7.84 -7.13 -9.94
CA THR A 6 8.53 -8.08 -9.07
C THR A 6 9.05 -7.31 -7.86
N PRO A 7 8.42 -7.43 -6.68
CA PRO A 7 8.86 -6.68 -5.52
C PRO A 7 10.29 -7.04 -5.15
N SER A 8 11.11 -6.05 -4.83
CA SER A 8 12.39 -6.23 -4.13
C SER A 8 12.17 -6.36 -2.63
N ILE A 9 11.12 -5.73 -2.10
CA ILE A 9 10.76 -5.77 -0.69
C ILE A 9 9.25 -5.59 -0.50
N VAL A 10 8.71 -6.16 0.59
CA VAL A 10 7.31 -6.00 0.99
C VAL A 10 7.27 -5.59 2.45
N VAL A 11 6.56 -4.51 2.75
CA VAL A 11 6.55 -3.87 4.06
C VAL A 11 5.14 -3.94 4.63
N GLY A 12 4.99 -4.51 5.82
CA GLY A 12 3.75 -4.42 6.57
C GLY A 12 3.59 -3.00 7.11
N ILE A 13 2.40 -2.42 6.94
CA ILE A 13 2.14 -1.02 7.27
C ILE A 13 1.06 -0.86 8.34
N ASP A 14 0.67 -1.94 9.05
CA ASP A 14 -0.40 -1.93 10.05
C ASP A 14 -0.22 -0.83 11.11
N GLU A 15 0.99 -0.69 11.64
CA GLU A 15 1.35 0.33 12.65
C GLU A 15 1.22 1.76 12.11
N ALA A 16 1.35 1.96 10.80
CA ALA A 16 1.25 3.26 10.13
C ALA A 16 -0.10 3.48 9.42
N ALA A 17 -0.97 2.46 9.38
CA ALA A 17 -2.15 2.44 8.54
C ALA A 17 -3.12 3.57 8.90
N ASP A 18 -3.44 3.74 10.19
CA ASP A 18 -4.31 4.82 10.66
C ASP A 18 -3.80 6.22 10.26
N LYS A 19 -2.48 6.46 10.42
CA LYS A 19 -1.86 7.72 10.00
C LYS A 19 -1.98 7.93 8.49
N LYS A 20 -1.77 6.88 7.68
CA LYS A 20 -1.94 6.92 6.22
C LYS A 20 -3.39 7.22 5.83
N TRP A 21 -4.37 6.59 6.49
CA TRP A 21 -5.80 6.85 6.25
C TRP A 21 -6.15 8.31 6.54
N LYS A 22 -5.68 8.85 7.67
CA LYS A 22 -5.85 10.27 8.01
C LYS A 22 -5.21 11.19 6.97
N CYS A 23 -4.01 10.86 6.46
CA CYS A 23 -3.39 11.63 5.39
C CYS A 23 -4.22 11.63 4.10
N VAL A 24 -4.76 10.47 3.69
CA VAL A 24 -5.63 10.37 2.50
C VAL A 24 -6.88 11.22 2.69
N SER A 25 -7.54 11.11 3.85
CA SER A 25 -8.75 11.88 4.17
C SER A 25 -8.49 13.38 4.29
N ALA A 26 -7.26 13.82 4.59
CA ALA A 26 -6.89 15.23 4.68
C ALA A 26 -6.61 15.89 3.32
N MET A 27 -6.62 15.13 2.22
CA MET A 27 -6.32 15.61 0.87
C MET A 27 -7.50 15.36 -0.09
N PRO A 28 -8.66 16.02 0.14
CA PRO A 28 -9.87 15.72 -0.62
C PRO A 28 -9.72 16.03 -2.12
N SER A 29 -9.01 17.08 -2.52
CA SER A 29 -8.81 17.39 -3.95
C SER A 29 -8.04 16.31 -4.72
N GLN A 30 -7.25 15.47 -4.03
CA GLN A 30 -6.57 14.32 -4.63
C GLN A 30 -7.35 13.01 -4.49
N PHE A 31 -8.14 12.85 -3.41
CA PHE A 31 -8.66 11.53 -3.01
C PHE A 31 -10.17 11.45 -2.71
N ALA A 32 -10.92 12.55 -2.66
CA ALA A 32 -12.31 12.55 -2.24
C ALA A 32 -13.24 13.50 -3.01
N ASP A 33 -12.75 14.59 -3.59
CA ASP A 33 -13.58 15.55 -4.32
C ASP A 33 -14.16 14.91 -5.57
N ALA A 34 -15.35 15.37 -6.00
CA ALA A 34 -15.99 14.89 -7.22
C ALA A 34 -15.08 15.07 -8.44
N ASP A 35 -14.29 16.15 -8.45
CA ASP A 35 -13.33 16.46 -9.50
C ASP A 35 -11.92 15.93 -9.27
N SER A 36 -11.69 15.21 -8.16
CA SER A 36 -10.44 14.46 -7.99
C SER A 36 -10.31 13.38 -9.07
N TRP A 37 -9.08 12.98 -9.38
CA TRP A 37 -8.84 11.89 -10.33
C TRP A 37 -9.63 10.63 -9.94
N GLN A 38 -9.63 10.28 -8.64
CA GLN A 38 -10.36 9.13 -8.12
C GLN A 38 -11.87 9.30 -8.29
N GLY A 39 -12.41 10.48 -7.96
CA GLY A 39 -13.85 10.78 -8.10
C GLY A 39 -14.35 10.71 -9.55
N ARG A 40 -13.52 11.12 -10.52
CA ARG A 40 -13.89 11.12 -11.95
C ARG A 40 -13.69 9.80 -12.67
N THR A 41 -12.67 9.02 -12.30
CA THR A 41 -12.21 7.87 -13.10
C THR A 41 -12.58 6.51 -12.53
N VAL A 42 -12.88 6.42 -11.22
CA VAL A 42 -13.27 5.18 -10.59
C VAL A 42 -14.78 4.97 -10.84
N PRO A 43 -15.20 3.80 -11.36
CA PRO A 43 -16.61 3.53 -11.60
C PRO A 43 -17.37 3.36 -10.28
N ASN A 44 -18.65 3.75 -10.28
CA ASN A 44 -19.60 3.54 -9.17
C ASN A 44 -19.25 4.28 -7.86
N VAL A 45 -18.47 5.35 -7.94
CA VAL A 45 -18.21 6.22 -6.79
C VAL A 45 -19.50 7.00 -6.45
N PRO A 46 -19.91 7.08 -5.17
CA PRO A 46 -21.08 7.85 -4.76
C PRO A 46 -21.00 9.35 -5.11
N ALA A 47 -22.17 9.96 -5.35
CA ALA A 47 -22.26 11.40 -5.61
C ALA A 47 -22.23 12.24 -4.33
N ASP A 48 -22.71 11.70 -3.22
CA ASP A 48 -22.59 12.37 -1.92
C ASP A 48 -21.12 12.48 -1.49
N GLU A 49 -20.76 13.62 -0.92
CA GLU A 49 -19.38 13.93 -0.55
C GLU A 49 -18.81 13.00 0.52
N ARG A 50 -19.60 12.73 1.57
CA ARG A 50 -19.15 11.90 2.70
C ARG A 50 -19.09 10.43 2.31
N GLU A 51 -20.09 9.97 1.55
CA GLU A 51 -20.10 8.61 1.01
C GLU A 51 -18.96 8.38 0.03
N ARG A 52 -18.68 9.35 -0.85
CA ARG A 52 -17.54 9.30 -1.78
C ARG A 52 -16.20 9.21 -1.06
N ALA A 53 -15.96 10.09 -0.09
CA ALA A 53 -14.74 10.09 0.69
C ALA A 53 -14.51 8.74 1.39
N SER A 54 -15.57 8.20 2.00
CA SER A 54 -15.54 6.91 2.67
C SER A 54 -15.29 5.76 1.68
N TYR A 55 -16.00 5.75 0.55
CA TYR A 55 -15.86 4.75 -0.50
C TYR A 55 -14.42 4.70 -1.05
N LEU A 56 -13.86 5.86 -1.39
CA LEU A 56 -12.52 5.96 -1.94
C LEU A 56 -11.45 5.57 -0.91
N LEU A 57 -11.61 5.96 0.36
CA LEU A 57 -10.72 5.51 1.43
C LEU A 57 -10.76 3.98 1.60
N GLU A 58 -11.95 3.37 1.58
CA GLU A 58 -12.10 1.92 1.67
C GLU A 58 -11.43 1.20 0.49
N MET A 59 -11.44 1.78 -0.72
CA MET A 59 -10.68 1.21 -1.83
C MET A 59 -9.17 1.23 -1.57
N VAL A 60 -8.63 2.32 -0.99
CA VAL A 60 -7.21 2.40 -0.64
C VAL A 60 -6.86 1.32 0.38
N LYS A 61 -7.71 1.11 1.41
CA LYS A 61 -7.52 0.04 2.40
C LYS A 61 -7.53 -1.34 1.74
N LYS A 62 -8.54 -1.63 0.93
CA LYS A 62 -8.68 -2.91 0.20
C LYS A 62 -7.47 -3.19 -0.70
N ARG A 63 -6.93 -2.17 -1.38
CA ARG A 63 -5.72 -2.33 -2.19
C ARG A 63 -4.53 -2.76 -1.34
N ASN A 64 -4.32 -2.14 -0.19
CA ASN A 64 -3.21 -2.50 0.72
C ASN A 64 -3.41 -3.88 1.36
N MET A 65 -4.65 -4.29 1.63
CA MET A 65 -4.96 -5.67 2.05
C MET A 65 -4.65 -6.67 0.94
N ALA A 66 -5.04 -6.38 -0.30
CA ALA A 66 -4.79 -7.25 -1.43
C ALA A 66 -3.28 -7.46 -1.66
N VAL A 67 -2.44 -6.44 -1.43
CA VAL A 67 -0.97 -6.59 -1.47
C VAL A 67 -0.48 -7.52 -0.36
N ALA A 68 -1.02 -7.41 0.86
CA ALA A 68 -0.65 -8.29 1.96
C ALA A 68 -0.99 -9.76 1.66
N GLU A 69 -2.18 -10.01 1.10
CA GLU A 69 -2.59 -11.35 0.67
C GLU A 69 -1.74 -11.87 -0.49
N GLN A 70 -1.53 -11.06 -1.53
CA GLN A 70 -0.76 -11.43 -2.71
C GLN A 70 0.69 -11.81 -2.37
N TYR A 71 1.29 -11.18 -1.37
CA TYR A 71 2.68 -11.39 -0.98
C TYR A 71 2.85 -11.99 0.41
N ARG A 72 1.85 -12.75 0.88
CA ARG A 72 1.83 -13.36 2.22
C ARG A 72 3.08 -14.18 2.51
N GLU A 73 3.55 -14.99 1.57
CA GLU A 73 4.76 -15.80 1.74
C GLU A 73 6.02 -14.94 1.96
N ARG A 74 6.13 -13.81 1.26
CA ARG A 74 7.26 -12.88 1.42
C ARG A 74 7.20 -12.16 2.76
N LEU A 75 6.01 -11.79 3.21
CA LEU A 75 5.81 -11.24 4.55
C LEU A 75 6.21 -12.26 5.62
N VAL A 76 5.85 -13.55 5.46
CA VAL A 76 6.30 -14.61 6.38
C VAL A 76 7.83 -14.79 6.35
N ALA A 77 8.45 -14.72 5.18
CA ALA A 77 9.91 -14.82 5.05
C ALA A 77 10.67 -13.62 5.67
N LEU A 78 10.06 -12.43 5.66
CA LEU A 78 10.66 -11.21 6.20
C LEU A 78 10.43 -11.05 7.70
N TYR A 79 9.20 -11.27 8.18
CA TYR A 79 8.77 -10.99 9.55
C TYR A 79 8.63 -12.24 10.42
N GLY A 80 8.90 -13.43 9.86
CA GLY A 80 8.63 -14.71 10.51
C GLY A 80 7.15 -15.13 10.42
N PRO A 81 6.85 -16.42 10.73
CA PRO A 81 5.53 -16.99 10.53
C PRO A 81 4.43 -16.37 11.40
N GLU A 82 4.75 -15.93 12.62
CA GLU A 82 3.73 -15.37 13.52
C GLU A 82 3.29 -13.97 13.10
N ARG A 83 4.24 -13.06 12.89
CA ARG A 83 3.96 -11.67 12.50
C ARG A 83 3.55 -11.59 11.03
N GLY A 84 4.28 -12.28 10.14
CA GLY A 84 4.02 -12.24 8.70
C GLY A 84 2.63 -12.75 8.29
N LYS A 85 2.04 -13.69 9.04
CA LYS A 85 0.65 -14.14 8.81
C LYS A 85 -0.41 -13.15 9.28
N LYS A 86 -0.08 -12.27 10.23
CA LYS A 86 -1.02 -11.33 10.85
C LYS A 86 -1.06 -9.96 10.17
N VAL A 87 -0.08 -9.65 9.31
CA VAL A 87 -0.03 -8.38 8.59
C VAL A 87 -1.33 -8.17 7.79
N GLN A 88 -2.08 -7.11 8.09
CA GLN A 88 -3.35 -6.82 7.41
C GLN A 88 -3.14 -5.97 6.15
N TYR A 89 -2.23 -5.02 6.21
CA TYR A 89 -1.95 -4.06 5.15
C TYR A 89 -0.46 -4.10 4.80
N ALA A 90 -0.15 -4.15 3.51
CA ALA A 90 1.22 -4.12 3.04
C ALA A 90 1.41 -3.23 1.81
N GLU A 91 2.63 -2.73 1.66
CA GLU A 91 3.12 -2.04 0.47
C GLU A 91 4.30 -2.83 -0.12
N ALA A 92 4.30 -3.01 -1.43
CA ALA A 92 5.34 -3.73 -2.16
C ALA A 92 6.16 -2.73 -2.99
N PHE A 93 7.48 -2.82 -2.92
CA PHE A 93 8.39 -1.92 -3.61
C PHE A 93 9.35 -2.71 -4.48
N GLN A 94 9.62 -2.20 -5.69
CA GLN A 94 10.58 -2.75 -6.63
C GLN A 94 11.70 -1.74 -6.85
N LEU A 95 12.95 -2.20 -6.81
CA LEU A 95 14.09 -1.37 -7.17
C LEU A 95 13.98 -0.92 -8.63
N GLY A 96 14.28 0.35 -8.86
CA GLY A 96 14.33 0.92 -10.20
C GLY A 96 15.42 0.25 -11.05
N GLN A 97 15.20 0.24 -12.37
CA GLN A 97 16.19 -0.24 -13.35
C GLN A 97 17.44 0.65 -13.41
N TYR A 98 17.32 1.88 -12.91
CA TYR A 98 18.37 2.87 -12.85
C TYR A 98 18.68 3.21 -11.39
N GLY A 99 19.93 3.55 -11.11
CA GLY A 99 20.41 3.87 -9.77
C GLY A 99 21.05 2.68 -9.05
N ARG A 100 21.40 2.91 -7.78
CA ARG A 100 22.12 1.94 -6.95
C ARG A 100 21.24 0.71 -6.68
N GLN A 101 21.76 -0.47 -7.00
CA GLN A 101 21.11 -1.74 -6.72
C GLN A 101 21.45 -2.17 -5.29
N ALA A 102 20.61 -1.78 -4.33
CA ALA A 102 20.78 -2.16 -2.93
C ALA A 102 20.62 -3.68 -2.75
N SER A 103 21.48 -4.28 -1.95
CA SER A 103 21.33 -5.70 -1.58
C SER A 103 20.14 -5.91 -0.64
N VAL A 104 19.70 -7.15 -0.49
CA VAL A 104 18.62 -7.51 0.45
C VAL A 104 18.96 -7.08 1.88
N ASP A 105 20.22 -7.21 2.30
CA ASP A 105 20.65 -6.82 3.65
C ASP A 105 20.62 -5.30 3.86
N GLU A 106 20.95 -4.52 2.82
CA GLU A 106 20.84 -3.07 2.87
C GLU A 106 19.38 -2.62 2.93
N LEU A 107 18.52 -3.25 2.12
CA LEU A 107 17.08 -3.02 2.17
C LEU A 107 16.52 -3.32 3.57
N ARG A 108 16.91 -4.45 4.19
CA ARG A 108 16.51 -4.77 5.57
C ARG A 108 16.91 -3.69 6.58
N LYS A 109 18.09 -3.09 6.43
CA LYS A 109 18.55 -1.98 7.29
C LYS A 109 17.78 -0.68 7.07
N MET A 110 17.36 -0.40 5.83
CA MET A 110 16.59 0.81 5.50
C MET A 110 15.15 0.77 6.03
N PHE A 111 14.61 -0.42 6.26
CA PHE A 111 13.26 -0.64 6.76
C PHE A 111 13.32 -1.29 8.16
N PRO A 112 13.56 -0.49 9.22
CA PRO A 112 13.82 -1.00 10.57
C PRO A 112 12.66 -1.80 11.16
N GLY A 113 11.44 -1.64 10.64
CA GLY A 113 10.28 -2.43 11.05
C GLY A 113 10.29 -3.89 10.60
N LEU A 114 11.22 -4.31 9.72
CA LEU A 114 11.36 -5.69 9.20
C LEU A 114 12.05 -6.67 10.16
N GLN A 115 12.59 -6.19 11.29
CA GLN A 115 13.21 -7.04 12.31
C GLN A 115 12.18 -7.74 13.19
#